data_AF-A0A831P1Y3-F1
#
_entry.id   AF-A0A831P1Y3-F1
#
_cell.length_a   1.000
_cell.length_b   1.000
_cell.length_c   1.000
_cell.angle_alpha   90.00
_cell.angle_beta   90.00
_cell.angle_gamma   90.00
#
_symmetry.space_group_name_H-M   'P 1'
#
loop_
_entity.id
_entity.type
_entity.pdbx_description
1 polymer ?
#
loop_
_entity_poly.entity_id
_entity_poly.type
_entity_poly.pdbx_seq_one_letter_code
_entity_poly.pdbx_strand_id
1 'polypeptide(L)' 'RLRRVDHYLSLFFIPLFPVKRGRPFLKCQSCGAISDESGQTLYAAEKPGTKCPYCGREIESSFRFCPYCGRTL' A
#
# COMPACT_ATOMS: atom_id res chain seq x y z
N ARG A 1 -6.71 14.82 0.57
CA ARG A 1 -5.43 15.45 0.16
C ARG A 1 -4.91 14.74 -1.10
N LEU A 2 -4.40 15.48 -2.09
CA LEU A 2 -3.85 14.90 -3.32
C LEU A 2 -2.54 14.16 -3.02
N ARG A 3 -2.40 12.93 -3.50
CA ARG A 3 -1.23 12.06 -3.35
C ARG A 3 -0.89 11.45 -4.72
N ARG A 4 0.38 11.07 -4.91
CA ARG A 4 0.89 10.39 -6.10
C ARG A 4 1.91 9.35 -5.66
N VAL A 5 1.91 8.18 -6.29
CA VAL A 5 2.87 7.08 -6.01
C VAL A 5 3.64 6.75 -7.28
N ASP A 6 4.92 7.07 -7.29
CA ASP A 6 5.84 6.79 -8.41
C ASP A 6 6.66 5.54 -8.11
N HIS A 7 6.88 4.71 -9.13
CA HIS A 7 7.66 3.46 -9.01
C HIS A 7 9.07 3.66 -9.56
N TYR A 8 10.08 3.40 -8.75
CA TYR A 8 11.50 3.52 -9.11
C TYR A 8 12.20 2.16 -9.09
N LEU A 9 13.06 1.91 -10.08
CA LEU A 9 13.99 0.79 -10.06
C LEU A 9 15.21 1.18 -9.23
N SER A 10 15.41 0.50 -8.10
CA SER A 10 16.54 0.77 -7.21
C SER A 10 17.63 -0.28 -7.39
N LEU A 11 18.88 0.16 -7.55
CA LEU A 11 20.07 -0.70 -7.55
C LEU A 11 20.90 -0.34 -6.32
N PHE A 12 21.19 -1.31 -5.46
CA PHE A 12 21.91 -1.08 -4.19
C PHE A 12 21.36 0.13 -3.40
N PHE A 13 20.04 0.23 -3.29
CA PHE A 13 19.33 1.34 -2.60
C PHE A 13 19.38 2.71 -3.28
N ILE A 14 20.03 2.84 -4.44
CA ILE A 14 20.04 4.07 -5.23
C ILE A 14 18.89 4.02 -6.24
N PRO A 15 17.93 4.97 -6.22
CA PRO A 15 16.83 5.02 -7.19
C PRO A 15 17.33 5.55 -8.54
N LEU A 16 17.77 4.65 -9.42
CA LEU A 16 18.45 5.02 -10.67
C LEU A 16 17.51 5.47 -11.77
N PHE A 17 16.37 4.80 -11.97
CA PHE A 17 15.47 5.08 -13.08
C PHE A 17 13.98 4.98 -12.68
N PRO A 18 13.14 6.00 -12.97
CA PRO A 18 11.70 5.93 -12.75
C PRO A 18 11.05 5.01 -13.80
N VAL A 19 10.43 3.92 -13.36
CA VAL A 19 9.82 2.91 -14.25
C VAL A 19 8.40 3.31 -14.64
N LYS A 20 7.66 3.90 -13.69
CA LYS A 20 6.26 4.30 -13.92
C LYS A 20 5.90 5.48 -13.02
N ARG A 21 5.45 6.58 -13.62
CA ARG A 21 4.87 7.71 -12.89
C ARG A 21 3.42 7.39 -12.52
N GLY A 22 3.08 7.54 -11.26
CA GLY A 22 1.71 7.36 -10.79
C GLY A 22 0.81 8.50 -11.25
N ARG A 23 -0.48 8.21 -11.39
CA ARG A 23 -1.49 9.26 -11.55
C ARG A 23 -1.83 9.87 -10.18
N PRO A 24 -2.09 11.18 -10.10
CA PRO A 24 -2.53 11.80 -8.86
C PRO A 24 -3.91 11.26 -8.43
N PHE A 25 -4.10 11.06 -7.13
CA PHE A 25 -5.35 10.59 -6.55
C PHE A 25 -5.68 11.32 -5.25
N LEU A 26 -6.96 11.38 -4.92
CA LEU A 26 -7.47 11.90 -3.67
C LEU A 26 -7.71 10.74 -2.71
N LYS A 27 -7.01 10.74 -1.57
CA LYS A 27 -7.30 9.84 -0.45
C LYS A 27 -8.13 10.57 0.60
N CYS A 28 -9.27 10.00 0.98
CA CYS A 28 -10.07 10.45 2.10
C CYS A 28 -9.30 10.20 3.40
N GLN A 29 -9.19 11.23 4.25
CA GLN A 29 -8.47 11.10 5.52
C GLN A 29 -9.26 10.30 6.55
N SER A 30 -10.60 10.37 6.49
CA SER A 30 -11.47 9.74 7.49
C SER A 30 -11.73 8.27 7.20
N CYS A 31 -11.98 7.90 5.94
CA CYS A 31 -12.34 6.52 5.57
C CYS A 31 -11.33 5.83 4.63
N GLY A 32 -10.30 6.54 4.16
CA GLY A 32 -9.27 5.97 3.29
C GLY A 32 -9.68 5.73 1.83
N ALA A 33 -10.93 6.01 1.45
CA ALA A 33 -11.39 5.88 0.06
C ALA A 33 -10.50 6.66 -0.91
N ILE A 34 -10.23 6.05 -2.06
CA ILE A 34 -9.37 6.63 -3.11
C ILE A 34 -10.24 6.97 -4.33
N SER A 35 -10.18 8.23 -4.75
CA SER A 35 -10.80 8.71 -5.98
C SER A 35 -9.75 9.34 -6.89
N ASP A 36 -9.96 9.26 -8.20
CA ASP A 36 -9.20 10.08 -9.15
C ASP A 36 -9.67 11.55 -9.14
N GLU A 37 -9.00 12.38 -9.93
CA GLU A 37 -9.38 13.79 -10.13
C GLU A 37 -10.74 13.98 -10.81
N SER A 38 -11.24 12.94 -11.50
CA SER A 38 -12.55 12.93 -12.18
C SER A 38 -13.70 12.49 -11.27
N GLY A 39 -13.44 12.21 -9.99
CA GLY A 39 -14.44 11.77 -9.02
C GLY A 39 -14.81 10.29 -9.14
N GLN A 40 -14.11 9.52 -9.97
CA GLN A 40 -14.28 8.07 -10.06
C GLN A 40 -13.56 7.43 -8.87
N THR A 41 -14.31 6.73 -8.03
CA THR A 41 -13.79 5.97 -6.90
C THR A 41 -13.06 4.74 -7.44
N LEU A 42 -11.74 4.75 -7.44
CA LEU A 42 -10.95 3.68 -8.05
C LEU A 42 -10.68 2.50 -7.12
N TYR A 43 -10.81 2.66 -5.79
CA TYR A 43 -10.57 1.57 -4.85
C TYR A 43 -11.39 1.74 -3.56
N ALA A 44 -12.24 0.75 -3.25
CA ALA A 44 -12.75 0.54 -1.90
C ALA A 44 -11.57 0.18 -1.00
N ALA A 45 -11.50 0.81 0.17
CA ALA A 45 -10.40 0.72 1.13
C ALA A 45 -9.82 -0.70 1.26
N GLU A 46 -8.49 -0.78 1.23
CA GLU A 46 -7.73 -1.99 1.59
C GLU A 46 -8.35 -2.60 2.86
N LYS A 47 -8.70 -3.89 2.77
CA LYS A 47 -9.29 -4.64 3.88
C LYS A 47 -8.42 -4.44 5.13
N PRO A 48 -9.01 -4.31 6.33
CA PRO A 48 -8.23 -4.21 7.55
C PRO A 48 -7.24 -5.38 7.61
N GLY A 49 -5.97 -5.05 7.79
CA GLY A 49 -4.93 -6.05 7.97
C GLY A 49 -5.29 -7.00 9.12
N THR A 50 -5.02 -8.28 8.96
CA THR A 50 -5.17 -9.25 10.05
C THR A 50 -4.05 -9.02 11.06
N LYS A 51 -4.26 -9.38 12.32
CA LYS A 51 -3.16 -9.46 13.30
C LYS A 51 -2.53 -10.83 13.24
N CYS A 52 -1.21 -10.89 13.20
CA CYS A 52 -0.49 -12.15 13.30
C CYS A 52 -0.83 -12.84 14.63
N PRO A 53 -1.33 -14.09 14.65
CA PRO A 53 -1.73 -14.77 15.87
C PRO A 53 -0.55 -15.10 16.79
N TYR A 54 0.69 -15.02 16.28
CA TYR A 54 1.90 -15.36 17.03
C TYR A 54 2.62 -14.16 17.64
N CYS A 55 2.63 -13.01 16.96
CA CYS A 55 3.36 -11.82 17.42
C CYS A 55 2.48 -10.59 17.64
N GLY A 56 1.20 -10.65 17.26
CA GLY A 56 0.21 -9.59 17.47
C GLY A 56 0.34 -8.38 16.54
N ARG A 57 1.33 -8.34 15.65
CA ARG A 57 1.51 -7.23 14.69
C ARG A 57 0.51 -7.30 13.55
N GLU A 58 0.12 -6.13 13.06
CA GLU A 58 -0.71 -6.00 11.87
C GLU A 58 0.06 -6.39 10.62
N ILE A 59 -0.60 -7.21 9.81
CA ILE A 59 -0.09 -7.79 8.57
C ILE A 59 -1.20 -7.71 7.53
N GLU A 60 -0.82 -7.50 6.29
CA GLU A 60 -1.79 -7.52 5.20
C GLU A 60 -2.27 -8.97 4.99
N SER A 61 -3.57 -9.15 4.73
CA SER A 61 -4.18 -10.48 4.57
C SER A 61 -3.66 -11.28 3.35
N SER A 62 -2.85 -10.65 2.50
CA SER A 62 -2.21 -11.24 1.32
C SER A 62 -0.90 -11.99 1.65
N PHE A 63 -0.34 -11.83 2.85
CA PHE A 63 0.91 -12.47 3.24
C PHE A 63 0.70 -13.93 3.67
N ARG A 64 1.50 -14.84 3.11
CA ARG A 64 1.55 -16.26 3.51
C ARG A 64 2.42 -16.51 4.75
N PHE A 65 3.30 -15.57 5.09
CA PHE A 65 4.22 -15.63 6.23
C PHE A 65 4.34 -14.25 6.88
N CYS A 66 4.54 -14.21 8.20
CA CYS A 66 4.70 -12.98 8.95
C CYS A 66 6.09 -12.39 8.70
N PRO A 67 6.22 -11.15 8.18
CA PRO A 67 7.52 -10.52 7.96
C PRO A 67 8.24 -10.15 9.26
N TYR A 68 7.52 -10.12 10.38
CA TYR A 68 8.08 -9.72 11.68
C TYR A 68 8.58 -10.89 12.53
N CYS A 69 7.97 -12.07 12.40
CA CYS A 69 8.34 -13.25 13.21
C CYS A 69 8.65 -14.50 12.39
N GLY A 70 8.49 -14.47 11.06
CA GLY A 70 8.83 -15.56 10.14
C GLY A 70 7.85 -16.74 10.13
N ARG A 71 6.79 -16.71 10.95
CA ARG A 71 5.81 -17.80 11.03
C ARG A 71 4.77 -17.71 9.91
N THR A 72 4.35 -18.86 9.39
CA THR A 72 3.24 -18.97 8.44
C THR A 72 1.94 -18.45 9.07
N LEU A 73 1.16 -17.70 8.29
CA LEU A 73 -0.05 -17.01 8.72
C LEU A 73 -1.33 -17.78 8.42
#